data_AF-A0A7W1UFT0-F1
#
_entry.id   AF-A0A7W1UFT0-F1
#
_cell.length_a   1.000
_cell.length_b   1.000
_cell.length_c   1.000
_cell.angle_alpha   90.00
_cell.angle_beta   90.00
_cell.angle_gamma   90.00
#
_symmetry.space_group_name_H-M   'P 1'
#
loop_
_entity.id
_entity.type
_entity.pdbx_description
1 polymer ?
#
loop_
_entity_poly.entity_id
_entity_poly.type
_entity_poly.pdbx_seq_one_letter_code
_entity_poly.pdbx_strand_id
1 'polypeptide(L)'
;MVFGSGQASDQKSIVFVVPIEGVIDLGLAPFVQRVLDEATAAGAKAVILEINTFGGRVDAAVLIRDALLESKIPTVAFINKRAISAGALISLASGKIVMAEGSTIGAATPVQIG
;
A
#
# COMPACT_ATOMS: atom_id res chain seq x y z
N MET A 1 -12.13 -8.42 47.93
CA MET A 1 -11.26 -8.14 46.77
C MET A 1 -12.20 -7.94 45.59
N VAL A 2 -12.40 -6.68 45.17
CA VAL A 2 -13.34 -6.33 44.09
C VAL A 2 -12.55 -6.34 42.78
N PHE A 3 -12.86 -7.24 41.85
CA PHE A 3 -12.28 -7.24 40.52
C PHE A 3 -12.99 -6.15 39.70
N GLY A 4 -12.25 -5.09 39.37
CA GLY A 4 -12.73 -4.00 38.52
C GLY A 4 -12.96 -4.51 37.10
N SER A 5 -14.20 -4.39 36.62
CA SER A 5 -14.54 -4.53 35.20
C SER A 5 -13.95 -3.34 34.44
N GLY A 6 -12.74 -3.50 33.90
CA GLY A 6 -12.21 -2.57 32.91
C GLY A 6 -13.09 -2.61 31.67
N GLN A 7 -13.87 -1.56 31.44
CA GLN A 7 -14.57 -1.38 30.18
C GLN A 7 -13.51 -1.11 29.10
N ALA A 8 -13.27 -2.11 28.24
CA ALA A 8 -12.58 -1.89 26.98
C ALA A 8 -13.47 -0.98 26.14
N SER A 9 -13.04 0.27 25.93
CA SER A 9 -13.67 1.16 24.97
C SER A 9 -13.49 0.56 23.58
N ASP A 10 -14.61 0.23 22.94
CA ASP A 10 -14.67 -0.25 21.55
C ASP A 10 -14.35 0.93 20.61
N GLN A 11 -13.09 1.38 20.61
CA GLN A 11 -12.62 2.42 19.70
C GLN A 11 -12.45 1.81 18.31
N LYS A 12 -13.48 1.98 17.49
CA LYS A 12 -13.51 1.60 16.08
C LYS A 12 -12.32 2.25 15.36
N SER A 13 -11.32 1.45 15.03
CA SER A 13 -10.13 1.88 14.31
C SER A 13 -10.40 1.84 12.81
N ILE A 14 -10.10 2.94 12.12
CA ILE A 14 -10.28 3.04 10.66
C ILE A 14 -9.00 2.57 9.96
N VAL A 15 -9.16 1.70 8.96
CA VAL A 15 -8.09 1.26 8.05
C VAL A 15 -8.60 1.45 6.63
N PHE A 16 -7.79 2.09 5.79
CA PHE A 16 -8.10 2.28 4.38
C PHE A 16 -7.53 1.12 3.59
N VAL A 17 -8.27 0.65 2.58
CA VAL A 17 -7.80 -0.38 1.65
C VAL A 17 -7.82 0.21 0.24
N VAL A 18 -6.66 0.17 -0.42
CA VAL A 18 -6.43 0.76 -1.74
C VAL A 18 -6.10 -0.36 -2.72
N PRO A 19 -6.98 -0.67 -3.68
CA PRO A 19 -6.69 -1.68 -4.69
C PRO A 19 -5.66 -1.13 -5.69
N ILE A 20 -4.58 -1.89 -5.87
CA ILE A 20 -3.54 -1.70 -6.89
C ILE A 20 -3.61 -2.91 -7.83
N GLU A 21 -4.60 -2.87 -8.72
CA GLU A 21 -4.92 -3.98 -9.61
C GLU A 21 -4.67 -3.63 -11.08
N GLY A 22 -4.23 -4.61 -11.87
CA GLY A 22 -4.05 -4.44 -13.30
C GLY A 22 -2.79 -3.65 -13.65
N VAL A 23 -2.88 -2.74 -14.61
CA VAL A 23 -1.74 -1.96 -15.12
C VAL A 23 -1.51 -0.73 -14.24
N ILE A 24 -0.26 -0.49 -13.85
CA ILE A 24 0.12 0.77 -13.19
C ILE A 24 0.22 1.88 -14.23
N ASP A 25 -0.60 2.91 -14.09
CA ASP A 25 -0.63 4.09 -14.96
C ASP A 25 -0.53 5.40 -14.18
N LEU A 26 -0.47 6.52 -14.90
CA LEU A 26 -0.33 7.85 -14.30
C LEU A 26 -1.59 8.34 -13.56
N GLY A 27 -2.75 7.71 -13.75
CA GLY A 27 -3.97 8.01 -12.99
C GLY A 27 -3.93 7.40 -11.58
N LEU A 28 -3.23 6.27 -11.42
CA LEU A 28 -3.11 5.59 -10.15
C LEU A 28 -2.29 6.37 -9.11
N ALA A 29 -1.25 7.10 -9.55
CA ALA A 29 -0.41 7.90 -8.64
C ALA A 29 -1.17 8.99 -7.86
N PRO A 30 -1.90 9.93 -8.52
CA PRO A 30 -2.68 10.94 -7.80
C PRO A 30 -3.84 10.32 -7.00
N PHE A 31 -4.37 9.17 -7.41
CA PHE A 31 -5.34 8.42 -6.62
C PHE A 31 -4.74 7.94 -5.29
N VAL A 32 -3.58 7.28 -5.33
CA VAL A 32 -2.92 6.79 -4.10
C VAL A 32 -2.56 7.96 -3.18
N GLN A 33 -1.97 9.03 -3.71
CA GLN A 33 -1.66 10.23 -2.92
C GLN A 33 -2.90 10.76 -2.19
N ARG A 34 -4.01 10.94 -2.93
CA ARG A 34 -5.26 11.42 -2.35
C ARG A 34 -5.77 10.50 -1.24
N VAL A 35 -5.68 9.18 -1.40
CA VAL A 35 -6.11 8.25 -0.35
C VAL A 35 -5.21 8.33 0.90
N LEU A 36 -3.90 8.51 0.74
CA LEU A 36 -2.99 8.72 1.88
C LEU A 36 -3.35 10.00 2.65
N ASP A 37 -3.69 11.07 1.94
CA ASP A 37 -4.12 12.33 2.52
C ASP A 37 -5.47 12.19 3.25
N GLU A 38 -6.44 11.54 2.61
CA GLU A 38 -7.76 11.25 3.20
C GLU A 38 -7.64 10.37 4.45
N ALA A 39 -6.80 9.32 4.41
CA ALA A 39 -6.53 8.46 5.55
C ALA A 39 -5.89 9.25 6.69
N THR A 40 -4.97 10.17 6.37
CA THR A 40 -4.31 11.06 7.34
C THR A 40 -5.32 11.97 8.01
N ALA A 41 -6.18 12.62 7.22
CA ALA A 41 -7.24 13.48 7.74
C ALA A 41 -8.26 12.72 8.59
N ALA A 42 -8.57 11.47 8.24
CA ALA A 42 -9.48 10.61 8.98
C ALA A 42 -8.88 10.01 10.28
N GLY A 43 -7.59 10.23 10.55
CA GLY A 43 -6.89 9.62 11.68
C GLY A 43 -6.82 8.10 11.59
N ALA A 44 -6.73 7.56 10.37
CA ALA A 44 -6.64 6.12 10.14
C ALA A 44 -5.41 5.52 10.80
N LYS A 45 -5.52 4.26 11.24
CA LYS A 45 -4.42 3.54 11.89
C LYS A 45 -3.41 2.98 10.88
N ALA A 46 -3.87 2.70 9.66
CA ALA A 46 -3.05 2.22 8.57
C ALA A 46 -3.75 2.39 7.21
N VAL A 47 -2.95 2.29 6.14
CA VAL A 47 -3.40 2.12 4.77
C VAL A 47 -2.86 0.79 4.25
N ILE A 48 -3.73 -0.06 3.74
CA ILE A 48 -3.37 -1.32 3.08
C ILE A 48 -3.46 -1.11 1.57
N LEU A 49 -2.35 -1.30 0.87
CA LEU A 49 -2.33 -1.38 -0.58
C LEU A 49 -2.50 -2.85 -0.95
N GLU A 50 -3.65 -3.23 -1.49
CA GLU A 50 -3.89 -4.58 -1.97
C GLU A 50 -3.38 -4.71 -3.40
N ILE A 51 -2.29 -5.45 -3.59
CA ILE A 51 -1.51 -5.46 -4.84
C ILE A 51 -1.74 -6.76 -5.62
N ASN A 52 -2.16 -6.58 -6.87
CA ASN A 52 -2.25 -7.62 -7.89
C ASN A 52 -1.97 -7.01 -9.27
N THR A 53 -0.69 -6.89 -9.63
CA THR A 53 -0.26 -6.19 -10.85
C THR A 53 0.94 -6.88 -11.52
N PHE A 54 0.92 -6.89 -12.86
CA PHE A 54 2.08 -7.25 -13.67
C PHE A 54 3.08 -6.11 -13.86
N GLY A 55 2.81 -4.94 -13.29
CA GLY A 55 3.58 -3.73 -13.47
C GLY A 55 2.88 -2.75 -14.39
N GLY A 56 3.66 -1.86 -15.00
CA GLY A 56 3.17 -0.78 -15.82
C GLY A 56 4.23 0.29 -15.94
N ARG A 57 3.81 1.54 -15.94
CA ARG A 57 4.75 2.64 -16.11
C ARG A 57 5.63 2.84 -14.88
N VAL A 58 6.94 2.98 -15.11
CA VAL A 58 7.93 3.21 -14.04
C VAL A 58 7.76 4.61 -13.44
N ASP A 59 7.44 5.62 -14.24
CA ASP A 59 7.21 6.98 -13.75
C ASP A 59 6.06 7.05 -12.73
N ALA A 60 4.92 6.43 -13.03
CA ALA A 60 3.80 6.29 -12.12
C ALA A 60 4.19 5.54 -10.83
N ALA A 61 4.97 4.47 -10.96
CA ALA A 61 5.43 3.69 -9.81
C ALA A 61 6.39 4.47 -8.91
N VAL A 62 7.25 5.32 -9.49
CA VAL A 62 8.12 6.24 -8.74
C VAL A 62 7.30 7.27 -7.98
N LEU A 63 6.28 7.88 -8.60
CA LEU A 63 5.39 8.81 -7.91
C LEU A 63 4.66 8.16 -6.74
N ILE A 64 4.16 6.92 -6.92
CA ILE A 64 3.51 6.16 -5.83
C ILE A 64 4.52 5.82 -4.73
N ARG A 65 5.72 5.35 -5.09
CA ARG A 65 6.80 5.06 -4.14
C ARG A 65 7.09 6.29 -3.27
N ASP A 66 7.27 7.45 -3.89
CA ASP A 66 7.65 8.68 -3.19
C ASP A 66 6.53 9.10 -2.22
N ALA A 67 5.27 9.05 -2.67
CA ALA A 67 4.10 9.27 -1.81
C ALA A 67 4.05 8.32 -0.59
N LEU A 68 4.40 7.04 -0.78
CA LEU A 68 4.44 6.06 0.31
C LEU A 68 5.58 6.31 1.29
N LEU A 69 6.75 6.73 0.81
CA LEU A 69 7.91 7.07 1.64
C LEU A 69 7.67 8.35 2.47
N GLU A 70 6.87 9.28 1.95
CA GLU A 70 6.50 10.53 2.63
C GLU A 70 5.26 10.37 3.54
N SER A 71 4.57 9.23 3.48
CA SER A 71 3.35 8.97 4.26
C SER A 71 3.59 9.06 5.77
N LYS A 72 2.74 9.82 6.45
CA LYS A 72 2.72 9.93 7.92
C LYS A 72 1.91 8.81 8.59
N ILE A 73 1.16 8.04 7.81
CA ILE A 73 0.39 6.89 8.28
C ILE A 73 1.12 5.59 7.92
N PRO A 74 1.09 4.57 8.80
CA PRO A 74 1.61 3.24 8.49
C PRO A 74 1.01 2.66 7.20
N THR A 75 1.86 2.28 6.25
CA THR A 75 1.46 1.65 4.99
C THR A 75 1.81 0.16 4.99
N VAL A 76 0.91 -0.66 4.44
CA VAL A 76 1.10 -2.11 4.30
C VAL A 76 0.82 -2.51 2.85
N ALA A 77 1.81 -3.03 2.15
CA ALA A 77 1.61 -3.71 0.88
C ALA A 77 1.12 -5.14 1.15
N PHE A 78 -0.14 -5.42 0.84
CA PHE A 78 -0.69 -6.77 0.86
C PHE A 78 -0.67 -7.35 -0.55
N ILE A 79 0.21 -8.32 -0.79
CA ILE A 79 0.35 -8.98 -2.09
C ILE A 79 -0.62 -10.14 -2.16
N ASN A 80 -1.80 -9.88 -2.75
CA ASN A 80 -2.87 -10.86 -2.90
C ASN A 80 -2.46 -11.97 -3.88
N LYS A 81 -2.00 -11.59 -5.09
CA LYS A 81 -1.57 -12.57 -6.11
C LYS A 81 -0.17 -12.32 -6.62
N ARG A 82 0.12 -11.09 -7.04
CA ARG A 82 1.41 -10.76 -7.65
C ARG A 82 1.75 -9.27 -7.56
N ALA A 83 3.03 -8.96 -7.40
CA ALA A 83 3.59 -7.62 -7.48
C ALA A 83 4.86 -7.66 -8.35
N ILE A 84 4.68 -7.49 -9.66
CA ILE A 84 5.76 -7.63 -10.65
C ILE A 84 6.20 -6.25 -11.14
N SER A 85 7.51 -6.08 -11.40
CA SER A 85 8.10 -4.86 -11.96
C SER A 85 7.76 -3.62 -11.12
N ALA A 86 7.02 -2.66 -11.66
CA ALA A 86 6.51 -1.49 -10.94
C ALA A 86 5.75 -1.85 -9.64
N GLY A 87 5.03 -2.97 -9.61
CA GLY A 87 4.34 -3.43 -8.39
C GLY A 87 5.29 -3.80 -7.26
N ALA A 88 6.46 -4.38 -7.60
CA ALA A 88 7.49 -4.69 -6.62
C ALA A 88 8.11 -3.40 -6.05
N LEU A 89 8.34 -2.38 -6.89
CA LEU A 89 8.84 -1.07 -6.44
C LEU A 89 7.90 -0.41 -5.43
N ILE A 90 6.60 -0.40 -5.72
CA ILE A 90 5.56 0.13 -4.83
C ILE A 90 5.52 -0.67 -3.52
N SER A 91 5.60 -2.00 -3.60
CA SER A 91 5.59 -2.87 -2.42
C SER A 91 6.78 -2.59 -1.50
N LEU A 92 7.98 -2.42 -2.08
CA LEU A 92 9.21 -2.13 -1.34
C LEU A 92 9.23 -0.74 -0.69
N ALA A 93 8.42 0.19 -1.19
CA ALA A 93 8.24 1.51 -0.60
C ALA A 93 7.32 1.50 0.64
N SER A 94 6.52 0.44 0.80
CA SER A 94 5.57 0.34 1.91
C SER A 94 6.28 -0.04 3.21
N GLY A 95 5.79 0.47 4.34
CA GLY A 95 6.42 0.22 5.65
C GLY A 95 6.38 -1.25 6.08
N LYS A 96 5.39 -2.02 5.61
CA LYS A 96 5.33 -3.48 5.77
C LYS A 96 4.88 -4.13 4.47
N ILE A 97 5.34 -5.36 4.26
CA ILE A 97 4.90 -6.22 3.17
C ILE A 97 4.30 -7.49 3.79
N VAL A 98 3.10 -7.85 3.37
CA VAL A 98 2.40 -9.08 3.74
C VAL A 98 2.02 -9.80 2.46
N MET A 99 2.23 -11.11 2.42
CA MET A 99 1.99 -11.91 1.22
C MET A 99 0.93 -12.98 1.51
N ALA A 100 -0.06 -13.10 0.62
CA ALA A 100 -0.92 -14.27 0.60
C ALA A 100 -0.12 -15.53 0.21
N GLU A 101 -0.61 -16.70 0.60
CA GLU A 101 0.00 -17.98 0.24
C GLU A 101 0.09 -18.13 -1.29
N GLY A 102 1.26 -18.49 -1.80
CA GLY A 102 1.51 -18.67 -3.23
C GLY A 102 1.60 -17.36 -4.04
N SER A 103 1.53 -16.19 -3.40
CA SER A 103 1.71 -14.93 -4.11
C SER A 103 3.18 -14.67 -4.47
N THR A 104 3.41 -13.79 -5.45
CA THR A 104 4.76 -13.53 -5.99
C THR A 104 5.11 -12.05 -5.96
N ILE A 105 6.38 -11.72 -5.70
CA ILE A 105 6.93 -10.37 -5.82
C ILE A 105 8.29 -10.45 -6.51
N GLY A 106 8.58 -9.52 -7.42
CA GLY A 106 9.90 -9.43 -8.06
C GLY A 106 9.87 -8.93 -9.50
N ALA A 107 10.84 -9.40 -10.30
CA ALA A 107 11.09 -8.94 -11.67
C ALA A 107 11.17 -7.40 -11.79
N ALA A 108 11.81 -6.77 -10.80
CA ALA A 108 11.96 -5.33 -10.67
C ALA A 108 13.22 -4.78 -11.38
N THR A 109 13.82 -5.57 -12.28
CA THR A 109 15.04 -5.17 -12.99
C THR A 109 14.76 -3.91 -13.81
N PRO A 110 15.48 -2.80 -13.60
CA PRO A 110 15.31 -1.61 -14.42
C PRO A 110 15.73 -1.92 -15.85
N VAL A 111 14.81 -1.72 -16.79
CA VAL A 111 15.08 -1.84 -18.24
C VAL A 111 15.19 -0.44 -18.82
N GLN A 112 16.39 -0.09 -19.29
CA GLN A 112 16.59 1.14 -20.03
C GLN A 112 16.18 0.87 -21.47
N ILE A 113 15.07 1.47 -21.92
CA ILE A 113 14.76 1.49 -23.36
C ILE A 113 15.73 2.47 -23.98
N GLY A 114 16.73 1.93 -24.69
CA GLY A 114 17.68 2.68 -25.49
C GLY A 114 17.09 3.19 -26.79
#